data_AF-A0A6B8RL92-F1
#
_entry.id   AF-A0A6B8RL92-F1
#
_cell.length_a   1.000
_cell.length_b   1.000
_cell.length_c   1.000
_cell.angle_alpha   90.00
_cell.angle_beta   90.00
_cell.angle_gamma   90.00
#
_symmetry.space_group_name_H-M   'P 1'
#
loop_
_entity.id
_entity.type
_entity.pdbx_description
1 polymer ?
#
loop_
_entity_poly.entity_id
_entity_poly.type
_entity_poly.pdbx_seq_one_letter_code
_entity_poly.pdbx_strand_id
1 'polypeptide(L)'
;MKKKIKIQSGNLNTDLFALLNALPEHILFHHEHNSRHPLGIYNVTFRQVMTSIKDVIIAVESLNDYDNLISGKNEQLKIAESSLIVEGDPIQRNALEALILEIKKELSDISSAGNAEVKTYTESIKGLIDSIMSFIDGAYHIIKSFYPASSVNKVIPFADRWLETIEKKLINEFKEQIKEYREHVAPIANKIKHNYAKINLLRFKTEFGMINGYFIEGVDSQGNLGSDRQIHKQFNNQDTAFSINRDLKFHLTNFYFICHHLKVVIEKIIKTKYNIQVDISGFVINDSKDYLEITKLVEGLPNLYFPDEAYKPVPVLVTNENYIEVSLPSNGANLILYGGVEIKSSLSGDGVTKSYRLQYWEPQAHK
;
A
#
# COMPACT_ATOMS: atom_id res chain seq x y z
N MET A 1 -17.79 7.70 -9.06
CA MET A 1 -18.28 6.55 -9.86
C MET A 1 -18.28 5.34 -8.96
N LYS A 2 -19.43 4.70 -8.68
CA LYS A 2 -19.45 3.42 -7.96
C LYS A 2 -18.95 2.33 -8.90
N LYS A 3 -17.72 1.86 -8.68
CA LYS A 3 -17.13 0.75 -9.44
C LYS A 3 -17.32 -0.53 -8.62
N LYS A 4 -17.78 -1.60 -9.27
CA LYS A 4 -17.91 -2.95 -8.69
C LYS A 4 -17.52 -3.96 -9.76
N ILE A 5 -16.55 -4.82 -9.46
CA ILE A 5 -16.15 -5.92 -10.35
C ILE A 5 -16.21 -7.23 -9.58
N LYS A 6 -16.56 -8.31 -10.29
CA LYS A 6 -16.58 -9.68 -9.76
C LYS A 6 -15.57 -10.51 -10.54
N ILE A 7 -14.61 -11.09 -9.84
CA ILE A 7 -13.53 -11.92 -10.39
C ILE A 7 -13.90 -13.37 -10.11
N GLN A 8 -14.19 -14.19 -11.13
CA GLN A 8 -14.78 -15.52 -10.96
C GLN A 8 -13.74 -16.67 -10.92
N SER A 9 -14.21 -17.84 -10.45
CA SER A 9 -13.47 -19.06 -10.11
C SER A 9 -12.48 -19.55 -11.17
N GLY A 10 -11.37 -20.15 -10.71
CA GLY A 10 -10.25 -20.69 -11.49
C GLY A 10 -9.09 -19.71 -11.66
N ASN A 11 -9.37 -18.40 -11.69
CA ASN A 11 -8.39 -17.37 -11.96
C ASN A 11 -8.56 -16.18 -11.02
N LEU A 12 -8.13 -16.36 -9.77
CA LEU A 12 -8.03 -15.30 -8.76
C LEU A 12 -6.96 -14.23 -9.11
N ASN A 13 -6.29 -14.37 -10.26
CA ASN A 13 -5.34 -13.42 -10.78
C ASN A 13 -6.09 -12.28 -11.50
N THR A 14 -6.97 -12.58 -12.47
CA THR A 14 -8.08 -11.76 -13.02
C THR A 14 -8.54 -12.29 -14.38
N ASP A 15 -9.71 -11.90 -14.88
CA ASP A 15 -10.09 -12.07 -16.30
C ASP A 15 -9.03 -11.57 -17.31
N LEU A 16 -8.23 -10.57 -16.93
CA LEU A 16 -7.13 -10.08 -17.78
C LEU A 16 -6.08 -11.18 -18.00
N PHE A 17 -5.73 -11.96 -16.96
CA PHE A 17 -4.82 -13.09 -17.13
C PHE A 17 -5.35 -14.10 -18.16
N ALA A 18 -6.63 -14.46 -18.07
CA ALA A 18 -7.23 -15.43 -18.98
C ALA A 18 -7.19 -14.91 -20.42
N LEU A 19 -7.51 -13.63 -20.61
CA LEU A 19 -7.39 -12.96 -21.90
C LEU A 19 -5.95 -12.99 -22.43
N LEU A 20 -4.97 -12.60 -21.61
CA LEU A 20 -3.56 -12.55 -22.01
C LEU A 20 -2.97 -13.93 -22.32
N ASN A 21 -3.44 -14.97 -21.62
CA ASN A 21 -3.00 -16.34 -21.83
C ASN A 21 -3.60 -16.98 -23.09
N ALA A 22 -4.76 -16.51 -23.52
CA ALA A 22 -5.45 -16.96 -24.72
C ALA A 22 -5.08 -16.19 -25.99
N LEU A 23 -4.16 -15.21 -25.91
CA LEU A 23 -3.79 -14.39 -27.07
C LEU A 23 -3.05 -15.23 -28.12
N PRO A 24 -3.44 -15.12 -29.40
CA PRO A 24 -2.69 -15.75 -30.46
C PRO A 24 -1.39 -14.99 -30.75
N GLU A 25 -0.27 -15.71 -30.92
CA GLU A 25 1.05 -15.08 -31.07
C GLU A 25 1.14 -14.12 -32.28
N HIS A 26 0.42 -14.40 -33.37
CA HIS A 26 0.50 -13.63 -34.61
C HIS A 26 -0.08 -12.20 -34.52
N ILE A 27 -0.78 -11.84 -33.44
CA ILE A 27 -1.24 -10.45 -33.23
C ILE A 27 -0.28 -9.65 -32.33
N LEU A 28 0.80 -10.27 -31.87
CA LEU A 28 1.74 -9.70 -30.92
C LEU A 28 3.07 -9.34 -31.57
N PHE A 29 3.57 -8.17 -31.20
CA PHE A 29 4.78 -7.55 -31.71
C PHE A 29 5.81 -7.29 -30.59
N HIS A 30 5.67 -7.96 -29.44
CA HIS A 30 6.52 -7.70 -28.26
C HIS A 30 8.01 -7.91 -28.53
N HIS A 31 8.36 -8.84 -29.43
CA HIS A 31 9.74 -9.11 -29.85
C HIS A 31 10.35 -7.92 -30.62
N GLU A 32 9.56 -7.22 -31.44
CA GLU A 32 10.02 -6.01 -32.13
C GLU A 32 10.35 -4.86 -31.15
N HIS A 33 9.73 -4.89 -29.96
CA HIS A 33 9.96 -3.93 -28.88
C HIS A 33 11.01 -4.37 -27.86
N ASN A 34 11.73 -5.47 -28.11
CA ASN A 34 12.65 -6.09 -27.15
C ASN A 34 12.00 -6.29 -25.76
N SER A 35 10.71 -6.63 -25.76
CA SER A 35 9.89 -6.73 -24.55
C SER A 35 9.49 -8.19 -24.30
N ARG A 36 9.23 -8.52 -23.04
CA ARG A 36 8.62 -9.81 -22.66
C ARG A 36 7.25 -9.96 -23.32
N HIS A 37 6.82 -11.20 -23.53
CA HIS A 37 5.43 -11.49 -23.92
C HIS A 37 4.45 -10.78 -22.95
N PRO A 38 3.30 -10.27 -23.42
CA PRO A 38 2.31 -9.57 -22.59
C PRO A 38 1.94 -10.29 -21.28
N LEU A 39 1.67 -11.60 -21.36
CA LEU A 39 1.42 -12.44 -20.18
C LEU A 39 2.61 -12.44 -19.20
N GLY A 40 3.84 -12.41 -19.70
CA GLY A 40 5.05 -12.35 -18.88
C GLY A 40 5.21 -11.01 -18.16
N ILE A 41 4.89 -9.89 -18.82
CA ILE A 41 4.87 -8.57 -18.18
C ILE A 41 3.83 -8.55 -17.06
N TYR A 42 2.63 -9.04 -17.35
CA TYR A 42 1.53 -9.14 -16.39
C TYR A 42 1.92 -9.99 -15.18
N ASN A 43 2.42 -11.22 -15.39
CA ASN A 43 2.77 -12.12 -14.29
C ASN A 43 3.86 -11.55 -13.38
N VAL A 44 4.89 -10.91 -13.95
CA VAL A 44 5.97 -10.31 -13.16
C VAL A 44 5.44 -9.15 -12.32
N THR A 45 4.73 -8.21 -12.94
CA THR A 45 4.26 -7.00 -12.26
C THR A 45 3.12 -7.29 -11.29
N PHE A 46 2.23 -8.23 -11.61
CA PHE A 46 1.17 -8.69 -10.71
C PHE A 46 1.74 -9.33 -9.45
N ARG A 47 2.69 -10.27 -9.62
CA ARG A 47 3.37 -10.92 -8.50
C ARG A 47 4.07 -9.90 -7.61
N GLN A 48 4.78 -8.93 -8.21
CA GLN A 48 5.43 -7.85 -7.45
C GLN A 48 4.44 -7.10 -6.55
N VAL A 49 3.28 -6.71 -7.08
CA VAL A 49 2.25 -6.03 -6.27
C VAL A 49 1.75 -6.90 -5.13
N MET A 50 1.39 -8.16 -5.42
CA MET A 50 0.87 -9.07 -4.40
C MET A 50 1.91 -9.39 -3.32
N THR A 51 3.16 -9.62 -3.69
CA THR A 51 4.27 -9.81 -2.76
C THR A 51 4.46 -8.55 -1.90
N SER A 52 4.50 -7.35 -2.48
CA SER A 52 4.64 -6.13 -1.69
C SER A 52 3.48 -5.88 -0.72
N ILE A 53 2.25 -6.24 -1.08
CA ILE A 53 1.11 -6.21 -0.14
C ILE A 53 1.37 -7.15 1.04
N LYS A 54 1.80 -8.39 0.75
CA LYS A 54 2.13 -9.38 1.77
C LYS A 54 3.26 -8.88 2.69
N ASP A 55 4.29 -8.28 2.13
CA ASP A 55 5.43 -7.73 2.89
C ASP A 55 4.98 -6.63 3.85
N VAL A 56 4.05 -5.75 3.44
CA VAL A 56 3.49 -4.71 4.33
C VAL A 56 2.71 -5.34 5.48
N ILE A 57 1.90 -6.38 5.22
CA ILE A 57 1.14 -7.09 6.26
C ILE A 57 2.08 -7.73 7.27
N ILE A 58 3.10 -8.45 6.80
CA ILE A 58 4.11 -9.08 7.66
C ILE A 58 4.84 -8.01 8.50
N ALA A 59 5.21 -6.88 7.91
CA ALA A 59 5.87 -5.80 8.64
C ALA A 59 4.97 -5.15 9.69
N VAL A 60 3.66 -5.05 9.42
CA VAL A 60 2.66 -4.58 10.40
C VAL A 60 2.53 -5.55 11.58
N GLU A 61 2.45 -6.85 11.29
CA GLU A 61 2.38 -7.89 12.31
C GLU A 61 3.64 -7.87 13.19
N SER A 62 4.82 -7.83 12.57
CA SER A 62 6.10 -7.71 13.28
C SER A 62 6.16 -6.48 14.20
N LEU A 63 5.70 -5.32 13.71
CA LEU A 63 5.61 -4.10 14.52
C LEU A 63 4.63 -4.21 15.68
N ASN A 64 3.54 -4.97 15.53
CA ASN A 64 2.57 -5.18 16.61
C ASN A 64 3.12 -6.16 17.65
N ASP A 65 3.77 -7.24 17.21
CA ASP A 65 4.42 -8.22 18.09
C ASP A 65 5.54 -7.56 18.91
N TYR A 66 6.32 -6.70 18.27
CA TYR A 66 7.33 -5.87 18.93
C TYR A 66 6.74 -5.00 20.04
N ASP A 67 5.64 -4.29 19.76
CA ASP A 67 4.95 -3.46 20.76
C ASP A 67 4.37 -4.30 21.91
N ASN A 68 3.81 -5.47 21.61
CA ASN A 68 3.27 -6.38 22.60
C ASN A 68 4.39 -6.89 23.53
N LEU A 69 5.56 -7.22 22.98
CA LEU A 69 6.74 -7.63 23.75
C LEU A 69 7.20 -6.51 24.69
N ILE A 70 7.33 -5.27 24.20
CA ILE A 70 7.68 -4.11 25.03
C ILE A 70 6.64 -3.88 26.12
N SER A 71 5.35 -3.93 25.78
CA SER A 71 4.28 -3.71 26.75
C SER A 71 4.32 -4.74 27.87
N GLY A 72 4.50 -6.02 27.53
CA GLY A 72 4.61 -7.11 28.51
C GLY A 72 5.82 -6.94 29.43
N LYS A 73 6.97 -6.54 28.88
CA LYS A 73 8.19 -6.28 29.68
C LYS A 73 8.05 -5.05 30.59
N ASN A 74 7.42 -3.98 30.13
CA ASN A 74 7.14 -2.81 30.96
C ASN A 74 6.16 -3.13 32.10
N GLU A 75 5.18 -4.00 31.87
CA GLU A 75 4.27 -4.45 32.92
C GLU A 75 5.00 -5.28 33.98
N GLN A 76 5.87 -6.21 33.57
CA GLN A 76 6.74 -6.97 34.47
C GLN A 76 7.62 -6.03 35.30
N LEU A 77 8.23 -5.03 34.66
CA LEU A 77 9.05 -4.03 35.34
C LEU A 77 8.24 -3.26 36.39
N LYS A 78 7.05 -2.79 36.04
CA LYS A 78 6.17 -2.04 36.95
C LYS A 78 5.77 -2.87 38.18
N ILE A 79 5.46 -4.16 37.98
CA ILE A 79 5.14 -5.09 39.08
C ILE A 79 6.37 -5.26 39.98
N ALA A 80 7.55 -5.51 39.41
CA ALA A 80 8.78 -5.68 40.17
C ALA A 80 9.15 -4.42 40.97
N GLU A 81 9.06 -3.23 40.37
CA GLU A 81 9.31 -1.96 41.06
C GLU A 81 8.31 -1.69 42.18
N SER A 82 7.04 -2.09 42.01
CA SER A 82 6.01 -1.96 43.05
C SER A 82 6.27 -2.90 44.23
N SER A 83 6.72 -4.13 43.97
CA SER A 83 7.06 -5.10 45.02
C SER A 83 8.28 -4.67 45.84
N LEU A 84 9.24 -3.96 45.24
CA LEU A 84 10.46 -3.48 45.91
C LEU A 84 10.15 -2.47 47.02
N ILE A 85 9.03 -1.76 46.92
CA ILE A 85 8.61 -0.74 47.89
C ILE A 85 8.05 -1.39 49.17
N VAL A 86 7.63 -2.65 49.12
CA VAL A 86 6.85 -3.31 50.19
C VAL A 86 7.69 -4.25 51.06
N GLU A 87 8.83 -4.77 50.57
CA GLU A 87 9.59 -5.81 51.27
C GLU A 87 10.67 -5.29 52.25
N GLY A 88 10.76 -5.93 53.42
CA GLY A 88 11.73 -5.64 54.48
C GLY A 88 12.89 -6.63 54.61
N ASP A 89 12.90 -7.75 53.85
CA ASP A 89 14.00 -8.72 53.85
C ASP A 89 15.09 -8.31 52.84
N PRO A 90 16.34 -8.04 53.29
CA PRO A 90 17.46 -7.69 52.40
C PRO A 90 17.76 -8.71 51.30
N ILE A 91 17.50 -10.01 51.52
CA ILE A 91 17.78 -11.05 50.53
C ILE A 91 16.80 -10.96 49.36
N GLN A 92 15.51 -10.81 49.66
CA GLN A 92 14.45 -10.69 48.65
C GLN A 92 14.62 -9.39 47.85
N ARG A 93 14.97 -8.30 48.53
CA ARG A 93 15.28 -7.01 47.90
C ARG A 93 16.40 -7.12 46.86
N ASN A 94 17.53 -7.76 47.21
CA ASN A 94 18.66 -7.91 46.27
C ASN A 94 18.27 -8.74 45.04
N ALA A 95 17.47 -9.79 45.22
CA ALA A 95 16.98 -10.60 44.10
C ALA A 95 16.08 -9.79 43.17
N LEU A 96 15.22 -8.94 43.73
CA LEU A 96 14.31 -8.10 42.97
C LEU A 96 15.03 -6.96 42.23
N GLU A 97 16.05 -6.36 42.86
CA GLU A 97 16.93 -5.38 42.19
C GLU A 97 17.67 -6.00 41.00
N ALA A 98 18.16 -7.25 41.13
CA ALA A 98 18.77 -7.98 40.03
C ALA A 98 17.79 -8.25 38.87
N LEU A 99 16.56 -8.66 39.18
CA LEU A 99 15.50 -8.85 38.19
C LEU A 99 15.14 -7.55 37.46
N ILE A 100 15.01 -6.44 38.19
CA ILE A 100 14.74 -5.12 37.59
C ILE A 100 15.85 -4.73 36.62
N LEU A 101 17.11 -4.96 36.99
CA LEU A 101 18.26 -4.67 36.13
C LEU A 101 18.25 -5.54 34.86
N GLU A 102 17.93 -6.82 34.99
CA GLU A 102 17.78 -7.76 33.87
C GLU A 102 16.68 -7.30 32.91
N ILE A 103 15.48 -6.99 33.41
CA ILE A 103 14.35 -6.50 32.59
C ILE A 103 14.73 -5.19 31.89
N LYS A 104 15.41 -4.26 32.57
CA LYS A 104 15.87 -2.99 31.98
C LYS A 104 16.88 -3.23 30.86
N LYS A 105 17.79 -4.20 31.04
CA LYS A 105 18.75 -4.58 30.00
C LYS A 105 18.04 -5.16 28.78
N GLU A 106 17.12 -6.10 28.98
CA GLU A 106 16.33 -6.67 27.89
C GLU A 106 15.51 -5.59 27.15
N LEU A 107 14.88 -4.66 27.88
CA LEU A 107 14.16 -3.53 27.29
C LEU A 107 15.07 -2.65 26.43
N SER A 108 16.30 -2.41 26.86
CA SER A 108 17.30 -1.67 26.07
C SER A 108 17.65 -2.43 24.79
N ASP A 109 17.88 -3.74 24.89
CA ASP A 109 18.20 -4.59 23.74
C ASP A 109 17.03 -4.63 22.74
N ILE A 110 15.80 -4.80 23.24
CA ILE A 110 14.57 -4.74 22.44
C ILE A 110 14.42 -3.36 21.80
N SER A 111 14.63 -2.27 22.54
CA SER A 111 14.54 -0.90 22.01
C SER A 111 15.48 -0.67 20.83
N SER A 112 16.67 -1.27 20.85
CA SER A 112 17.63 -1.15 19.74
C SER A 112 17.15 -1.83 18.45
N ALA A 113 16.42 -2.93 18.57
CA ALA A 113 15.81 -3.65 17.44
C ALA A 113 14.62 -2.88 16.82
N GLY A 114 13.97 -1.98 17.55
CA GLY A 114 12.79 -1.24 17.06
C GLY A 114 13.07 -0.41 15.82
N ASN A 115 14.28 0.15 15.68
CA ASN A 115 14.66 0.89 14.48
C ASN A 115 14.69 0.01 13.23
N ALA A 116 15.06 -1.27 13.37
CA ALA A 116 15.06 -2.22 12.25
C ALA A 116 13.61 -2.53 11.82
N GLU A 117 12.70 -2.72 12.77
CA GLU A 117 11.28 -2.97 12.48
C GLU A 117 10.62 -1.79 11.76
N VAL A 118 10.85 -0.56 12.25
CA VAL A 118 10.36 0.67 11.59
C VAL A 118 10.91 0.78 10.17
N LYS A 119 12.21 0.46 9.98
CA LYS A 119 12.83 0.47 8.66
C LYS A 119 12.17 -0.54 7.73
N THR A 120 12.04 -1.81 8.15
CA THR A 120 11.37 -2.87 7.38
C THR A 120 9.96 -2.46 6.97
N TYR A 121 9.19 -1.88 7.89
CA TYR A 121 7.86 -1.36 7.60
C TYR A 121 7.86 -0.25 6.55
N THR A 122 8.69 0.78 6.71
CA THR A 122 8.75 1.89 5.74
C THR A 122 9.26 1.44 4.37
N GLU A 123 10.20 0.49 4.31
CA GLU A 123 10.70 -0.08 3.06
C GLU A 123 9.64 -0.95 2.36
N SER A 124 8.82 -1.69 3.11
CA SER A 124 7.72 -2.48 2.54
C SER A 124 6.66 -1.59 1.87
N ILE A 125 6.31 -0.45 2.49
CA ILE A 125 5.37 0.53 1.92
C ILE A 125 5.93 1.15 0.64
N LYS A 126 7.21 1.52 0.67
CA LYS A 126 7.90 2.01 -0.53
C LYS A 126 7.86 0.96 -1.66
N GLY A 127 8.15 -0.30 -1.33
CA GLY A 127 8.09 -1.42 -2.25
C GLY A 127 6.71 -1.59 -2.89
N LEU A 128 5.64 -1.42 -2.11
CA LEU A 128 4.27 -1.44 -2.60
C LEU A 128 3.97 -0.29 -3.57
N ILE A 129 4.35 0.93 -3.24
CA ILE A 129 4.14 2.10 -4.12
C ILE A 129 4.91 1.91 -5.44
N ASP A 130 6.15 1.42 -5.37
CA ASP A 130 6.98 1.16 -6.55
C ASP A 130 6.42 0.03 -7.42
N SER A 131 5.91 -1.05 -6.82
CA SER A 131 5.31 -2.17 -7.57
C SER A 131 4.00 -1.78 -8.25
N ILE A 132 3.18 -0.93 -7.62
CA ILE A 132 1.96 -0.38 -8.25
C ILE A 132 2.31 0.49 -9.46
N MET A 133 3.31 1.38 -9.33
CA MET A 133 3.76 2.20 -10.46
C MET A 133 4.33 1.35 -11.60
N SER A 134 5.14 0.34 -11.26
CA SER A 134 5.66 -0.65 -12.21
C SER A 134 4.54 -1.39 -12.94
N PHE A 135 3.45 -1.75 -12.26
CA PHE A 135 2.28 -2.37 -12.89
C PHE A 135 1.55 -1.42 -13.85
N ILE A 136 1.36 -0.16 -13.47
CA ILE A 136 0.75 0.87 -14.35
C ILE A 136 1.61 1.07 -15.60
N ASP A 137 2.94 1.14 -15.46
CA ASP A 137 3.84 1.26 -16.61
C ASP A 137 3.83 -0.03 -17.46
N GLY A 138 3.81 -1.19 -16.81
CA GLY A 138 3.66 -2.50 -17.43
C GLY A 138 2.38 -2.63 -18.26
N ALA A 139 1.26 -2.02 -17.82
CA ALA A 139 0.02 -1.97 -18.58
C ALA A 139 0.21 -1.32 -19.95
N TYR A 140 0.97 -0.21 -20.03
CA TYR A 140 1.27 0.41 -21.32
C TYR A 140 2.19 -0.47 -22.18
N HIS A 141 3.15 -1.18 -21.59
CA HIS A 141 3.99 -2.12 -22.35
C HIS A 141 3.20 -3.32 -22.89
N ILE A 142 2.20 -3.80 -22.14
CA ILE A 142 1.24 -4.82 -22.61
C ILE A 142 0.48 -4.28 -23.83
N ILE A 143 -0.11 -3.08 -23.74
CA ILE A 143 -0.86 -2.48 -24.85
C ILE A 143 0.07 -2.24 -26.07
N LYS A 144 1.30 -1.79 -25.84
CA LYS A 144 2.32 -1.57 -26.88
C LYS A 144 2.61 -2.82 -27.71
N SER A 145 2.46 -4.00 -27.13
CA SER A 145 2.71 -5.27 -27.80
C SER A 145 1.70 -5.60 -28.90
N PHE A 146 0.59 -4.86 -29.03
CA PHE A 146 -0.38 -5.02 -30.12
C PHE A 146 -0.12 -4.10 -31.33
N TYR A 147 1.10 -3.56 -31.44
CA TYR A 147 1.44 -2.64 -32.52
C TYR A 147 2.87 -2.93 -32.99
N PRO A 148 3.11 -3.02 -34.32
CA PRO A 148 4.47 -3.12 -34.85
C PRO A 148 5.34 -1.96 -34.37
N ALA A 149 6.62 -2.18 -34.11
CA ALA A 149 7.58 -1.14 -33.78
C ALA A 149 7.70 -0.08 -34.89
N SER A 150 7.49 -0.50 -36.15
CA SER A 150 7.43 0.37 -37.33
C SER A 150 6.25 1.33 -37.36
N SER A 151 5.28 1.21 -36.44
CA SER A 151 4.12 2.11 -36.36
C SER A 151 4.50 3.56 -36.03
N VAL A 152 5.69 3.80 -35.47
CA VAL A 152 6.16 5.13 -35.07
C VAL A 152 7.63 5.30 -35.47
N ASN A 153 7.89 6.26 -36.35
CA ASN A 153 9.24 6.53 -36.85
C ASN A 153 10.14 7.29 -35.88
N LYS A 154 9.57 7.86 -34.80
CA LYS A 154 10.30 8.64 -33.80
C LYS A 154 10.63 7.77 -32.59
N VAL A 155 11.84 7.94 -32.06
CA VAL A 155 12.24 7.33 -30.78
C VAL A 155 11.49 8.06 -29.66
N ILE A 156 10.50 7.38 -29.06
CA ILE A 156 9.74 7.88 -27.91
C ILE A 156 10.00 6.91 -26.75
N PRO A 157 10.65 7.35 -25.65
CA PRO A 157 11.07 6.45 -24.58
C PRO A 157 9.91 5.93 -23.73
N PHE A 158 8.88 6.76 -23.53
CA PHE A 158 7.74 6.41 -22.68
C PHE A 158 6.66 5.67 -23.48
N ALA A 159 6.27 4.48 -23.02
CA ALA A 159 5.31 3.62 -23.72
C ALA A 159 3.94 4.28 -23.89
N ASP A 160 3.47 5.02 -22.88
CA ASP A 160 2.19 5.73 -22.94
C ASP A 160 2.19 6.85 -24.00
N ARG A 161 3.30 7.60 -24.12
CA ARG A 161 3.49 8.63 -25.16
C ARG A 161 3.64 8.04 -26.54
N TRP A 162 4.33 6.90 -26.65
CA TRP A 162 4.45 6.17 -27.91
C TRP A 162 3.07 5.72 -28.39
N LEU A 163 2.27 5.12 -27.49
CA LEU A 163 0.91 4.66 -27.79
C LEU A 163 -0.05 5.78 -28.17
N GLU A 164 0.08 6.97 -27.58
CA GLU A 164 -0.69 8.16 -27.95
C GLU A 164 -0.50 8.59 -29.41
N THR A 165 0.62 8.22 -30.06
CA THR A 165 0.84 8.51 -31.48
C THR A 165 0.08 7.59 -32.43
N ILE A 166 -0.37 6.42 -31.94
CA ILE A 166 -1.05 5.41 -32.74
C ILE A 166 -2.55 5.38 -32.44
N GLU A 167 -2.92 5.33 -31.16
CA GLU A 167 -4.31 5.14 -30.71
C GLU A 167 -4.70 6.16 -29.66
N LYS A 168 -4.46 7.46 -29.94
CA LYS A 168 -4.68 8.56 -28.99
C LYS A 168 -6.00 8.46 -28.22
N LYS A 169 -7.11 8.18 -28.91
CA LYS A 169 -8.44 8.12 -28.31
C LYS A 169 -8.54 7.00 -27.27
N LEU A 170 -8.20 5.77 -27.65
CA LEU A 170 -8.30 4.61 -26.77
C LEU A 170 -7.37 4.73 -25.55
N ILE A 171 -6.17 5.25 -25.76
CA ILE A 171 -5.18 5.43 -24.69
C ILE A 171 -5.62 6.53 -23.72
N ASN A 172 -6.20 7.62 -24.22
CA ASN A 172 -6.78 8.65 -23.36
C ASN A 172 -7.98 8.13 -22.57
N GLU A 173 -8.84 7.29 -23.18
CA GLU A 173 -9.92 6.61 -22.45
C GLU A 173 -9.37 5.76 -21.29
N PHE A 174 -8.33 4.96 -21.54
CA PHE A 174 -7.67 4.17 -20.49
C PHE A 174 -7.10 5.04 -19.37
N LYS A 175 -6.33 6.07 -19.74
CA LYS A 175 -5.74 7.04 -18.80
C LYS A 175 -6.78 7.67 -17.91
N GLU A 176 -7.91 8.10 -18.47
CA GLU A 176 -8.99 8.71 -17.70
C GLU A 176 -9.63 7.72 -16.72
N GLN A 177 -9.77 6.43 -17.09
CA GLN A 177 -10.33 5.41 -16.21
C GLN A 177 -9.49 5.11 -14.96
N ILE A 178 -8.17 5.28 -15.05
CA ILE A 178 -7.21 5.05 -13.95
C ILE A 178 -6.67 6.35 -13.33
N LYS A 179 -7.10 7.51 -13.83
CA LYS A 179 -6.53 8.82 -13.51
C LYS A 179 -6.52 9.12 -12.02
N GLU A 180 -7.67 8.99 -11.37
CA GLU A 180 -7.84 9.29 -9.94
C GLU A 180 -6.83 8.53 -9.08
N TYR A 181 -6.64 7.24 -9.36
CA TYR A 181 -5.69 6.42 -8.62
C TYR A 181 -4.23 6.75 -8.97
N ARG A 182 -3.92 6.94 -10.26
CA ARG A 182 -2.58 7.34 -10.69
C ARG A 182 -2.16 8.70 -10.09
N GLU A 183 -3.08 9.65 -10.03
CA GLU A 183 -2.87 10.98 -9.41
C GLU A 183 -2.70 10.90 -7.89
N HIS A 184 -3.15 9.80 -7.25
CA HIS A 184 -2.85 9.51 -5.86
C HIS A 184 -1.44 8.92 -5.68
N VAL A 185 -1.07 7.86 -6.42
CA VAL A 185 0.21 7.14 -6.19
C VAL A 185 1.43 7.81 -6.83
N ALA A 186 1.31 8.43 -8.00
CA ALA A 186 2.45 8.96 -8.74
C ALA A 186 3.16 10.11 -8.01
N PRO A 187 2.47 11.09 -7.38
CA PRO A 187 3.13 12.12 -6.58
C PRO A 187 3.94 11.53 -5.42
N ILE A 188 3.42 10.49 -4.77
CA ILE A 188 4.10 9.79 -3.67
C ILE A 188 5.40 9.17 -4.18
N ALA A 189 5.32 8.36 -5.24
CA ALA A 189 6.49 7.71 -5.84
C ALA A 189 7.56 8.74 -6.27
N ASN A 190 7.12 9.83 -6.90
CA ASN A 190 8.03 10.89 -7.36
C ASN A 190 8.73 11.60 -6.19
N LYS A 191 8.01 11.90 -5.10
CA LYS A 191 8.59 12.53 -3.92
C LYS A 191 9.66 11.65 -3.27
N ILE A 192 9.37 10.36 -3.12
CA ILE A 192 10.33 9.40 -2.57
C ILE A 192 11.58 9.29 -3.46
N LYS A 193 11.41 9.25 -4.79
CA LYS A 193 12.52 9.06 -5.74
C LYS A 193 13.37 10.30 -5.98
N HIS A 194 12.75 11.47 -6.08
CA HIS A 194 13.41 12.68 -6.62
C HIS A 194 13.57 13.79 -5.59
N ASN A 195 12.83 13.75 -4.47
CA ASN A 195 12.83 14.82 -3.48
C ASN A 195 13.38 14.37 -2.13
N TYR A 196 14.01 13.18 -2.06
CA TYR A 196 14.54 12.59 -0.83
C TYR A 196 13.50 12.49 0.30
N ALA A 197 12.21 12.45 -0.05
CA ALA A 197 11.14 12.34 0.93
C ALA A 197 11.21 10.98 1.62
N LYS A 198 11.09 10.98 2.95
CA LYS A 198 11.04 9.77 3.76
C LYS A 198 9.59 9.34 3.99
N ILE A 199 9.41 8.04 4.17
CA ILE A 199 8.18 7.47 4.73
C ILE A 199 8.41 7.37 6.24
N ASN A 200 7.55 7.98 7.04
CA ASN A 200 7.64 7.96 8.49
C ASN A 200 6.46 7.20 9.09
N LEU A 201 6.73 6.40 10.13
CA LEU A 201 5.72 5.63 10.87
C LEU A 201 4.90 6.54 11.80
N LEU A 202 3.59 6.37 11.76
CA LEU A 202 2.63 6.96 12.70
C LEU A 202 1.73 5.85 13.24
N ARG A 203 1.53 5.81 14.56
CA ARG A 203 0.67 4.82 15.21
C ARG A 203 -0.34 5.49 16.12
N PHE A 204 -1.58 5.04 16.07
CA PHE A 204 -2.63 5.43 17.02
C PHE A 204 -2.98 4.22 17.87
N LYS A 205 -2.85 4.36 19.19
CA LYS A 205 -3.45 3.41 20.13
C LYS A 205 -4.83 3.94 20.50
N THR A 206 -5.84 3.11 20.23
CA THR A 206 -7.25 3.37 20.52
C THR A 206 -7.79 2.32 21.48
N GLU A 207 -9.02 2.52 21.96
CA GLU A 207 -9.75 1.51 22.75
C GLU A 207 -10.06 0.23 21.96
N PHE A 208 -10.06 0.28 20.62
CA PHE A 208 -10.32 -0.86 19.74
C PHE A 208 -9.04 -1.51 19.19
N GLY A 209 -7.87 -1.02 19.58
CA GLY A 209 -6.57 -1.54 19.15
C GLY A 209 -5.68 -0.51 18.49
N MET A 210 -4.64 -1.01 17.82
CA MET A 210 -3.61 -0.20 17.18
C MET A 210 -3.95 0.08 15.71
N ILE A 211 -3.79 1.34 15.30
CA ILE A 211 -3.81 1.75 13.89
C ILE A 211 -2.39 2.05 13.48
N ASN A 212 -1.83 1.22 12.62
CA ASN A 212 -0.55 1.50 11.98
C ASN A 212 -0.79 2.35 10.74
N GLY A 213 0.02 3.39 10.56
CA GLY A 213 -0.08 4.29 9.44
C GLY A 213 1.27 4.89 9.10
N TYR A 214 1.26 5.76 8.09
CA TYR A 214 2.46 6.42 7.63
C TYR A 214 2.14 7.77 7.01
N PHE A 215 3.12 8.64 6.97
CA PHE A 215 3.07 9.85 6.17
C PHE A 215 4.34 10.00 5.33
N ILE A 216 4.21 10.82 4.29
CA ILE A 216 5.31 11.15 3.40
C ILE A 216 5.83 12.50 3.87
N GLU A 217 7.12 12.55 4.19
CA GLU A 217 7.76 13.75 4.70
C GLU A 217 7.83 14.86 3.64
N GLY A 218 7.56 16.09 4.07
CA GLY A 218 7.70 17.28 3.26
C GLY A 218 8.04 18.51 4.08
N VAL A 219 8.71 19.46 3.43
CA VAL A 219 9.13 20.75 4.01
C VAL A 219 8.11 21.82 3.64
N ASP A 220 7.69 22.66 4.59
CA ASP A 220 6.85 23.83 4.29
C ASP A 220 7.68 25.07 3.91
N SER A 221 6.99 26.17 3.58
CA SER A 221 7.64 27.43 3.23
C SER A 221 8.45 28.07 4.36
N GLN A 222 8.29 27.59 5.60
CA GLN A 222 9.03 28.05 6.78
C GLN A 222 10.18 27.11 7.16
N GLY A 223 10.41 26.04 6.38
CA GLY A 223 11.47 25.07 6.63
C GLY A 223 11.14 24.03 7.71
N ASN A 224 9.88 23.89 8.10
CA ASN A 224 9.47 22.87 9.07
C ASN A 224 9.24 21.53 8.36
N LEU A 225 9.66 20.42 8.99
CA LEU A 225 9.37 19.07 8.50
C LEU A 225 8.01 18.59 9.00
N GLY A 226 7.29 17.82 8.20
CA GLY A 226 6.01 17.25 8.57
C GLY A 226 5.42 16.46 7.41
N SER A 227 4.10 16.31 7.36
CA SER A 227 3.47 15.68 6.20
C SER A 227 3.57 16.58 4.97
N ASP A 228 3.91 16.01 3.80
CA ASP A 228 3.90 16.74 2.54
C ASP A 228 2.46 17.11 2.17
N ARG A 229 2.15 18.41 2.18
CA ARG A 229 0.79 18.93 1.98
C ARG A 229 0.22 18.73 0.57
N GLN A 230 1.04 18.35 -0.41
CA GLN A 230 0.55 17.98 -1.74
C GLN A 230 -0.03 16.56 -1.74
N ILE A 231 0.48 15.69 -0.87
CA ILE A 231 0.03 14.30 -0.70
C ILE A 231 -1.01 14.20 0.41
N HIS A 232 -0.72 14.82 1.55
CA HIS A 232 -1.50 14.79 2.78
C HIS A 232 -2.29 16.08 2.92
N LYS A 233 -3.51 16.08 2.39
CA LYS A 233 -4.44 17.21 2.56
C LYS A 233 -4.74 17.40 4.04
N GLN A 234 -4.63 18.63 4.52
CA GLN A 234 -4.92 18.95 5.91
C GLN A 234 -6.40 18.68 6.24
N PHE A 235 -6.64 18.28 7.47
CA PHE A 235 -7.98 18.07 8.03
C PHE A 235 -8.08 18.86 9.33
N ASN A 236 -9.04 19.77 9.44
CA ASN A 236 -9.16 20.69 10.58
C ASN A 236 -7.84 21.43 10.91
N ASN A 237 -7.15 21.95 9.89
CA ASN A 237 -5.84 22.61 9.99
C ASN A 237 -4.68 21.73 10.50
N GLN A 238 -4.89 20.43 10.65
CA GLN A 238 -3.87 19.49 11.09
C GLN A 238 -3.24 18.74 9.91
N ASP A 239 -1.96 18.42 10.04
CA ASP A 239 -1.28 17.53 9.10
C ASP A 239 -1.81 16.10 9.27
N THR A 240 -2.01 15.39 8.16
CA THR A 240 -2.65 14.06 8.11
C THR A 240 -1.65 12.97 7.72
N ALA A 241 -2.13 11.72 7.71
CA ALA A 241 -1.38 10.51 7.37
C ALA A 241 -2.33 9.47 6.75
N PHE A 242 -1.80 8.36 6.25
CA PHE A 242 -2.59 7.22 5.75
C PHE A 242 -2.57 6.09 6.78
N SER A 243 -3.74 5.52 7.11
CA SER A 243 -3.83 4.27 7.87
C SER A 243 -3.68 3.07 6.96
N ILE A 244 -2.84 2.11 7.34
CA ILE A 244 -2.58 0.90 6.54
C ILE A 244 -3.85 0.06 6.35
N ASN A 245 -4.72 0.05 7.36
CA ASN A 245 -6.00 -0.66 7.32
C ASN A 245 -6.88 -0.22 6.14
N ARG A 246 -6.91 1.09 5.85
CA ARG A 246 -7.64 1.62 4.70
C ARG A 246 -6.81 1.51 3.43
N ASP A 247 -5.53 1.84 3.52
CA ASP A 247 -4.67 2.04 2.36
C ASP A 247 -4.39 0.74 1.61
N LEU A 248 -4.19 -0.39 2.30
CA LEU A 248 -4.07 -1.70 1.65
C LEU A 248 -5.34 -2.11 0.92
N LYS A 249 -6.51 -1.89 1.53
CA LYS A 249 -7.81 -2.14 0.87
C LYS A 249 -7.97 -1.25 -0.36
N PHE A 250 -7.57 0.01 -0.25
CA PHE A 250 -7.65 0.99 -1.33
C PHE A 250 -6.73 0.63 -2.49
N HIS A 251 -5.48 0.26 -2.21
CA HIS A 251 -4.51 -0.17 -3.22
C HIS A 251 -4.95 -1.44 -3.93
N LEU A 252 -5.33 -2.48 -3.20
CA LEU A 252 -5.74 -3.76 -3.79
C LEU A 252 -7.01 -3.61 -4.63
N THR A 253 -7.99 -2.82 -4.17
CA THR A 253 -9.21 -2.53 -4.93
C THR A 253 -8.90 -1.82 -6.25
N ASN A 254 -8.06 -0.77 -6.22
CA ASN A 254 -7.71 -0.04 -7.44
C ASN A 254 -6.80 -0.85 -8.37
N PHE A 255 -5.93 -1.69 -7.84
CA PHE A 255 -5.13 -2.63 -8.62
C PHE A 255 -6.02 -3.53 -9.48
N TYR A 256 -7.05 -4.14 -8.89
CA TYR A 256 -8.03 -4.93 -9.63
C TYR A 256 -8.84 -4.09 -10.64
N PHE A 257 -9.14 -2.82 -10.35
CA PHE A 257 -9.75 -1.94 -11.36
C PHE A 257 -8.80 -1.65 -12.53
N ILE A 258 -7.50 -1.48 -12.31
CA ILE A 258 -6.54 -1.32 -13.41
C ILE A 258 -6.54 -2.58 -14.29
N CYS A 259 -6.50 -3.78 -13.69
CA CYS A 259 -6.59 -5.04 -14.43
C CYS A 259 -7.86 -5.09 -15.31
N HIS A 260 -9.01 -4.71 -14.75
CA HIS A 260 -10.27 -4.65 -15.49
C HIS A 260 -10.21 -3.67 -16.67
N HIS A 261 -9.74 -2.44 -16.45
CA HIS A 261 -9.67 -1.44 -17.53
C HIS A 261 -8.67 -1.83 -18.61
N LEU A 262 -7.55 -2.45 -18.23
CA LEU A 262 -6.57 -2.97 -19.18
C LEU A 262 -7.17 -4.09 -20.03
N LYS A 263 -7.94 -5.02 -19.44
CA LYS A 263 -8.69 -6.04 -20.19
C LYS A 263 -9.61 -5.40 -21.23
N VAL A 264 -10.43 -4.43 -20.82
CA VAL A 264 -11.37 -3.73 -21.71
C VAL A 264 -10.65 -3.06 -22.89
N VAL A 265 -9.49 -2.45 -22.64
CA VAL A 265 -8.68 -1.84 -23.71
C VAL A 265 -8.16 -2.89 -24.69
N ILE A 266 -7.62 -4.00 -24.17
CA ILE A 266 -7.10 -5.09 -25.01
C ILE A 266 -8.21 -5.72 -25.86
N GLU A 267 -9.37 -6.00 -25.28
CA GLU A 267 -10.53 -6.52 -26.02
C GLU A 267 -10.97 -5.57 -27.14
N LYS A 268 -10.98 -4.25 -26.89
CA LYS A 268 -11.24 -3.25 -27.93
C LYS A 268 -10.21 -3.33 -29.05
N ILE A 269 -8.92 -3.45 -28.74
CA ILE A 269 -7.85 -3.56 -29.75
C ILE A 269 -8.03 -4.83 -30.58
N ILE A 270 -8.20 -5.98 -29.93
CA ILE A 270 -8.41 -7.28 -30.60
C ILE A 270 -9.59 -7.20 -31.57
N LYS A 271 -10.72 -6.68 -31.10
CA LYS A 271 -11.94 -6.56 -31.91
C LYS A 271 -11.77 -5.60 -33.08
N THR A 272 -11.20 -4.42 -32.86
CA THR A 272 -11.18 -3.34 -33.86
C THR A 272 -10.04 -3.49 -34.87
N LYS A 273 -8.86 -3.96 -34.45
CA LYS A 273 -7.66 -4.02 -35.27
C LYS A 273 -7.47 -5.39 -35.93
N TYR A 274 -7.82 -6.46 -35.21
CA TYR A 274 -7.55 -7.83 -35.66
C TYR A 274 -8.82 -8.61 -36.02
N ASN A 275 -10.00 -8.16 -35.56
CA ASN A 275 -11.29 -8.81 -35.80
C ASN A 275 -11.29 -10.29 -35.39
N ILE A 276 -10.67 -10.59 -34.25
CA ILE A 276 -10.58 -11.95 -33.67
C ILE A 276 -11.50 -12.05 -32.46
N GLN A 277 -12.05 -13.24 -32.24
CA GLN A 277 -12.70 -13.60 -30.99
C GLN A 277 -11.75 -14.47 -30.15
N VAL A 278 -11.52 -14.08 -28.91
CA VAL A 278 -10.69 -14.84 -27.97
C VAL A 278 -11.62 -15.52 -26.96
N ASP A 279 -11.54 -16.85 -26.88
CA ASP A 279 -12.24 -17.61 -25.86
C ASP A 279 -11.37 -17.66 -24.59
N ILE A 280 -11.95 -17.19 -23.48
CA ILE A 280 -11.32 -17.16 -22.16
C ILE A 280 -11.90 -18.23 -21.23
N SER A 281 -12.76 -19.12 -21.72
CA SER A 281 -13.34 -20.20 -20.93
C SER A 281 -12.30 -21.27 -20.59
N GLY A 282 -12.32 -21.77 -19.34
CA GLY A 282 -11.53 -22.94 -18.92
C GLY A 282 -10.12 -22.69 -18.37
N PHE A 283 -9.68 -21.44 -18.18
CA PHE A 283 -8.37 -21.18 -17.57
C PHE A 283 -8.38 -21.28 -16.04
N VAL A 284 -7.55 -22.18 -15.50
CA VAL A 284 -7.32 -22.35 -14.05
C VAL A 284 -5.85 -22.06 -13.74
N ILE A 285 -5.59 -21.31 -12.66
CA ILE A 285 -4.25 -20.94 -12.20
C ILE A 285 -3.86 -21.75 -10.96
N ASN A 286 -2.64 -22.31 -10.99
CA ASN A 286 -2.06 -23.06 -9.87
C ASN A 286 -1.66 -22.16 -8.68
N ASP A 287 -1.12 -20.96 -8.92
CA ASP A 287 -0.73 -19.95 -7.90
C ASP A 287 -1.93 -19.20 -7.26
N SER A 288 -3.16 -19.62 -7.54
CA SER A 288 -4.37 -18.91 -7.11
C SER A 288 -4.54 -18.87 -5.58
N LYS A 289 -3.95 -19.83 -4.85
CA LYS A 289 -4.08 -19.93 -3.39
C LYS A 289 -3.37 -18.80 -2.65
N ASP A 290 -2.15 -18.46 -3.02
CA ASP A 290 -1.37 -17.41 -2.34
C ASP A 290 -2.03 -16.03 -2.51
N TYR A 291 -2.53 -15.74 -3.71
CA TYR A 291 -3.24 -14.47 -3.98
C TYR A 291 -4.59 -14.40 -3.26
N LEU A 292 -5.27 -15.54 -3.10
CA LEU A 292 -6.49 -15.63 -2.29
C LEU A 292 -6.20 -15.31 -0.83
N GLU A 293 -5.14 -15.90 -0.28
CA GLU A 293 -4.73 -15.70 1.10
C GLU A 293 -4.41 -14.22 1.36
N ILE A 294 -3.60 -13.60 0.49
CA ILE A 294 -3.28 -12.17 0.59
C ILE A 294 -4.57 -11.32 0.52
N THR A 295 -5.49 -11.65 -0.39
CA THR A 295 -6.75 -10.91 -0.50
C THR A 295 -7.61 -11.04 0.76
N LYS A 296 -7.68 -12.25 1.35
CA LYS A 296 -8.39 -12.50 2.61
C LYS A 296 -7.76 -11.75 3.79
N LEU A 297 -6.43 -11.68 3.85
CA LEU A 297 -5.72 -10.91 4.88
C LEU A 297 -6.08 -9.42 4.77
N VAL A 298 -6.07 -8.85 3.56
CA VAL A 298 -6.45 -7.44 3.33
C VAL A 298 -7.93 -7.18 3.64
N GLU A 299 -8.82 -8.09 3.25
CA GLU A 299 -10.25 -8.01 3.59
C GLU A 299 -10.47 -7.99 5.11
N GLY A 300 -9.76 -8.87 5.83
CA GLY A 300 -9.84 -9.03 7.28
C GLY A 300 -9.32 -7.85 8.10
N LEU A 301 -8.61 -6.89 7.49
CA LEU A 301 -8.17 -5.68 8.18
C LEU A 301 -9.37 -4.92 8.77
N PRO A 302 -9.29 -4.39 9.99
CA PRO A 302 -10.41 -3.70 10.61
C PRO A 302 -10.72 -2.38 9.88
N ASN A 303 -11.98 -1.95 9.89
CA ASN A 303 -12.37 -0.62 9.39
C ASN A 303 -12.09 0.48 10.44
N LEU A 304 -10.88 0.45 10.97
CA LEU A 304 -10.36 1.36 12.00
C LEU A 304 -9.29 2.25 11.35
N TYR A 305 -9.64 3.50 11.05
CA TYR A 305 -8.86 4.42 10.21
C TYR A 305 -8.53 5.71 10.94
N PHE A 306 -7.62 6.53 10.38
CA PHE A 306 -7.38 7.85 10.92
C PHE A 306 -8.59 8.80 10.75
N PRO A 307 -8.69 9.87 11.57
CA PRO A 307 -9.92 10.68 11.66
C PRO A 307 -10.38 11.31 10.33
N ASP A 308 -9.44 11.78 9.49
CA ASP A 308 -9.77 12.37 8.19
C ASP A 308 -10.25 11.32 7.17
N GLU A 309 -9.83 10.07 7.34
CA GLU A 309 -10.13 8.97 6.44
C GLU A 309 -11.56 8.45 6.59
N ALA A 310 -12.22 8.72 7.72
CA ALA A 310 -13.61 8.39 7.95
C ALA A 310 -14.57 9.07 6.95
N TYR A 311 -14.13 10.18 6.33
CA TYR A 311 -14.90 10.93 5.33
C TYR A 311 -14.53 10.57 3.89
N LYS A 312 -13.56 9.68 3.69
CA LYS A 312 -13.12 9.26 2.36
C LYS A 312 -13.97 8.09 1.84
N PRO A 313 -14.07 7.91 0.51
CA PRO A 313 -14.58 6.68 -0.08
C PRO A 313 -13.98 5.42 0.55
N VAL A 314 -14.84 4.52 1.02
CA VAL A 314 -14.42 3.27 1.67
C VAL A 314 -14.27 2.16 0.61
N PRO A 315 -13.06 1.58 0.46
CA PRO A 315 -12.86 0.39 -0.35
C PRO A 315 -13.44 -0.83 0.34
N VAL A 316 -14.14 -1.68 -0.41
CA VAL A 316 -14.64 -2.97 0.09
C VAL A 316 -14.17 -4.08 -0.81
N LEU A 317 -13.59 -5.10 -0.19
CA LEU A 317 -13.27 -6.39 -0.79
C LEU A 317 -14.14 -7.43 -0.09
N VAL A 318 -14.76 -8.30 -0.87
CA VAL A 318 -15.50 -9.46 -0.36
C VAL A 318 -14.97 -10.70 -1.04
N THR A 319 -14.36 -11.59 -0.27
CA THR A 319 -13.81 -12.84 -0.78
C THR A 319 -14.76 -13.99 -0.48
N ASN A 320 -15.10 -14.75 -1.52
CA ASN A 320 -15.82 -16.00 -1.42
C ASN A 320 -14.93 -17.14 -1.95
N GLU A 321 -15.36 -18.39 -1.77
CA GLU A 321 -14.65 -19.55 -2.31
C GLU A 321 -14.43 -19.46 -3.83
N ASN A 322 -15.39 -18.82 -4.54
CA ASN A 322 -15.45 -18.82 -6.00
C ASN A 322 -15.24 -17.45 -6.64
N TYR A 323 -15.14 -16.37 -5.87
CA TYR A 323 -14.94 -15.05 -6.45
C TYR A 323 -14.42 -14.02 -5.46
N ILE A 324 -13.79 -12.98 -6.01
CA ILE A 324 -13.47 -11.74 -5.30
C ILE A 324 -14.37 -10.65 -5.87
N GLU A 325 -15.05 -9.92 -5.00
CA GLU A 325 -15.78 -8.72 -5.35
C GLU A 325 -15.06 -7.51 -4.76
N VAL A 326 -14.70 -6.54 -5.61
CA VAL A 326 -14.13 -5.27 -5.13
C VAL A 326 -15.02 -4.09 -5.53
N SER A 327 -15.16 -3.12 -4.62
CA SER A 327 -15.98 -1.93 -4.86
C SER A 327 -15.45 -0.65 -4.19
N LEU A 328 -15.68 0.49 -4.86
CA LEU A 328 -15.31 1.84 -4.38
C LEU A 328 -16.16 2.93 -5.07
N PRO A 329 -16.77 3.89 -4.34
CA PRO A 329 -17.08 3.83 -2.91
C PRO A 329 -18.10 2.72 -2.61
N SER A 330 -17.97 2.09 -1.44
CA SER A 330 -19.04 1.28 -0.86
C SER A 330 -19.87 2.07 0.14
N ASN A 331 -21.18 1.82 0.16
CA ASN A 331 -22.10 2.38 1.16
C ASN A 331 -22.28 1.46 2.38
N GLY A 332 -21.66 0.28 2.39
CA GLY A 332 -21.96 -0.79 3.35
C GLY A 332 -20.90 -1.03 4.42
N ALA A 333 -19.81 -0.26 4.44
CA ALA A 333 -18.75 -0.45 5.42
C ALA A 333 -19.07 0.33 6.71
N ASN A 334 -19.27 -0.38 7.81
CA ASN A 334 -19.33 0.23 9.13
C ASN A 334 -17.90 0.61 9.53
N LEU A 335 -17.69 1.91 9.73
CA LEU A 335 -16.44 2.46 10.26
C LEU A 335 -16.46 2.38 11.78
N ILE A 336 -15.32 2.04 12.38
CA ILE A 336 -15.14 2.06 13.82
C ILE A 336 -14.68 3.46 14.19
N LEU A 337 -15.55 4.21 14.87
CA LEU A 337 -15.22 5.52 15.43
C LEU A 337 -14.70 5.33 16.85
N TYR A 338 -13.72 6.13 17.24
CA TYR A 338 -13.06 6.05 18.54
C TYR A 338 -12.88 7.42 19.17
N GLY A 339 -12.78 7.43 20.50
CA GLY A 339 -12.49 8.60 21.30
C GLY A 339 -11.00 8.90 21.43
N GLY A 340 -10.57 9.29 22.64
CA GLY A 340 -9.19 9.68 22.93
C GLY A 340 -8.14 8.68 22.41
N VAL A 341 -7.03 9.22 21.91
CA VAL A 341 -5.96 8.43 21.29
C VAL A 341 -4.60 8.77 21.88
N GLU A 342 -3.76 7.76 21.98
CA GLU A 342 -2.32 7.94 22.17
C GLU A 342 -1.66 7.86 20.80
N ILE A 343 -0.96 8.92 20.41
CA ILE A 343 -0.28 9.03 19.11
C ILE A 343 1.22 8.83 19.33
N LYS A 344 1.80 7.87 18.61
CA LYS A 344 3.25 7.67 18.53
C LYS A 344 3.72 7.96 17.13
N SER A 345 4.71 8.84 17.00
CA SER A 345 5.32 9.19 15.72
C SER A 345 6.83 8.99 15.78
N SER A 346 7.40 8.47 14.70
CA SER A 346 8.86 8.42 14.52
C SER A 346 9.29 9.55 13.59
N LEU A 347 10.21 10.39 14.07
CA LEU A 347 10.78 11.51 13.33
C LEU A 347 12.30 11.46 13.47
N SER A 348 13.02 11.73 12.39
CA SER A 348 14.49 11.75 12.38
C SER A 348 15.02 13.10 11.95
N GLY A 349 15.93 13.66 12.74
CA GLY A 349 16.66 14.87 12.37
C GLY A 349 17.64 14.63 11.22
N ASP A 350 17.75 15.63 10.36
CA ASP A 350 18.72 15.72 9.27
C ASP A 350 19.94 16.60 9.62
N GLY A 351 20.02 17.09 10.87
CA GLY A 351 21.06 18.00 11.35
C GLY A 351 20.86 19.48 10.99
N VAL A 352 19.79 19.82 10.26
CA VAL A 352 19.51 21.20 9.80
C VAL A 352 18.09 21.66 10.19
N THR A 353 17.14 20.75 10.21
CA THR A 353 15.73 21.00 10.53
C THR A 353 15.58 21.53 11.95
N LYS A 354 14.86 22.65 12.07
CA LYS A 354 14.67 23.37 13.34
C LYS A 354 13.37 23.03 14.05
N SER A 355 12.35 22.60 13.33
CA SER A 355 11.05 22.27 13.92
C SER A 355 10.27 21.25 13.09
N TYR A 356 9.31 20.60 13.75
CA TYR A 356 8.44 19.58 13.17
C TYR A 356 6.97 19.97 13.33
N ARG A 357 6.17 19.68 12.31
CA ARG A 357 4.72 19.66 12.36
C ARG A 357 4.28 18.24 12.69
N LEU A 358 3.64 18.06 13.83
CA LEU A 358 3.13 16.77 14.27
C LEU A 358 1.77 16.48 13.62
N GLN A 359 1.55 15.25 13.20
CA GLN A 359 0.28 14.81 12.61
C GLN A 359 -0.83 14.81 13.65
N TYR A 360 -2.02 15.28 13.26
CA TYR A 360 -3.20 15.36 14.12
C TYR A 360 -2.98 16.15 15.43
N TRP A 361 -2.02 17.07 15.42
CA TRP A 361 -1.73 17.95 16.54
C TRP A 361 -1.94 19.40 16.12
N GLU A 362 -2.78 20.12 16.87
CA GLU A 362 -2.84 21.57 16.78
C GLU A 362 -2.07 22.14 17.98
N PRO A 363 -0.98 22.88 17.77
CA PRO A 363 -0.34 23.59 18.87
C PRO A 363 -1.40 24.50 19.47
N GLN A 364 -1.72 24.33 20.76
CA GLN A 364 -2.51 25.35 21.45
C GLN A 364 -1.70 26.64 21.33
N ALA A 365 -2.20 27.58 20.53
CA ALA A 365 -1.72 28.94 20.60
C ALA A 365 -1.92 29.35 22.06
N HIS A 366 -0.84 29.50 22.81
CA HIS A 366 -0.88 30.22 24.07
C HIS A 366 -1.43 31.61 23.73
N LYS A 367 -2.74 31.78 23.96
CA LYS A 367 -3.43 33.06 23.87
C LYS A 367 -3.15 33.87 25.10
#